data_AF-A0A7S1CVF0-F1
#
_entry.id   AF-A0A7S1CVF0-F1
#
_cell.length_a   1.000
_cell.length_b   1.000
_cell.length_c   1.000
_cell.angle_alpha   90.00
_cell.angle_beta   90.00
_cell.angle_gamma   90.00
#
_symmetry.space_group_name_H-M   'P 1'
#
loop_
_entity.id
_entity.type
_entity.pdbx_description
1 polymer ?
#
loop_
_entity_poly.entity_id
_entity_poly.type
_entity_poly.pdbx_seq_one_letter_code
_entity_poly.pdbx_strand_id
1 'polypeptide(L)'
;GLGKWDKVKLDIPRFAPFAAAGYFVAHSDFLREVPFDPLLPWIFMGEEIIMSTRLWTHGYDLFSPAQAVVGHMYVRPHKPKFWESNNRFLHGGVGDQLEIFVLNRIKYQLGYPEAARDMLLTKSLLTHVERYS
;
A
#
# COMPACT_ATOMS: atom_id res chain seq x y z
N GLY A 1 -25.00 -9.09 16.58
CA GLY A 1 -25.95 -8.05 16.13
C GLY A 1 -25.84 -7.90 14.63
N LEU A 2 -26.93 -8.13 13.90
CA LEU A 2 -26.96 -8.00 12.43
C LEU A 2 -27.03 -6.52 12.06
N GLY A 3 -25.91 -5.81 12.20
CA GLY A 3 -25.80 -4.43 11.74
C GLY A 3 -26.01 -4.39 10.23
N LYS A 4 -26.96 -3.58 9.76
CA LYS A 4 -27.01 -3.20 8.34
C LYS A 4 -25.82 -2.27 8.08
N TRP A 5 -24.73 -2.84 7.58
CA TRP A 5 -23.50 -2.11 7.28
C TRP A 5 -23.65 -1.23 6.03
N ASP A 6 -24.44 -1.69 5.06
CA ASP A 6 -24.80 -0.92 3.86
C ASP A 6 -26.18 -0.28 4.05
N LYS A 7 -26.21 0.94 4.57
CA LYS A 7 -27.46 1.72 4.72
C LYS A 7 -28.09 2.07 3.37
N VAL A 8 -27.26 2.14 2.32
CA VAL A 8 -27.65 2.39 0.93
C VAL A 8 -27.09 1.24 0.11
N LYS A 9 -27.97 0.52 -0.60
CA LYS A 9 -27.54 -0.47 -1.59
C LYS A 9 -27.21 0.25 -2.89
N LEU A 10 -26.03 -0.01 -3.42
CA LEU A 10 -25.65 0.40 -4.75
C LEU A 10 -25.96 -0.74 -5.73
N ASP A 11 -26.41 -0.40 -6.93
CA ASP A 11 -26.68 -1.39 -7.97
C ASP A 11 -25.45 -1.72 -8.81
N ILE A 12 -24.46 -0.82 -8.82
CA ILE A 12 -23.21 -0.95 -9.57
C ILE A 12 -22.00 -0.56 -8.71
N PRO A 13 -20.80 -1.13 -8.99
CA PRO A 13 -19.55 -0.69 -8.39
C PRO A 13 -19.31 0.81 -8.63
N ARG A 14 -18.58 1.44 -7.71
CA ARG A 14 -18.23 2.87 -7.81
C ARG A 14 -16.75 3.02 -8.05
N PHE A 15 -16.37 3.98 -8.89
CA PHE A 15 -14.97 4.32 -9.04
C PHE A 15 -14.36 4.67 -7.68
N ALA A 16 -13.15 4.16 -7.43
CA ALA A 16 -12.40 4.39 -6.23
C ALA A 16 -10.98 4.82 -6.61
N PRO A 17 -10.42 5.88 -6.01
CA PRO A 17 -9.06 6.30 -6.33
C PRO A 17 -7.98 5.39 -5.70
N PHE A 18 -8.34 4.57 -4.71
CA PHE A 18 -7.39 3.78 -3.94
C PHE A 18 -7.83 2.32 -3.75
N ALA A 19 -6.86 1.42 -3.83
CA ALA A 19 -6.94 0.05 -3.34
C ALA A 19 -6.50 0.02 -1.87
N ALA A 20 -7.28 -0.65 -1.02
CA ALA A 20 -6.96 -0.84 0.39
C ALA A 20 -5.76 -1.78 0.64
N ALA A 21 -5.09 -2.26 -0.42
CA ALA A 21 -3.94 -3.19 -0.50
C ALA A 21 -4.03 -4.53 0.27
N GLY A 22 -4.59 -4.57 1.47
CA GLY A 22 -4.81 -5.78 2.26
C GLY A 22 -5.94 -6.67 1.76
N TYR A 23 -6.84 -6.17 0.90
CA TYR A 23 -7.86 -6.97 0.22
C TYR A 23 -8.36 -6.28 -1.05
N PHE A 24 -8.16 -6.92 -2.20
CA PHE A 24 -8.80 -6.57 -3.47
C PHE A 24 -8.86 -7.81 -4.36
N VAL A 25 -9.66 -7.73 -5.43
CA VAL A 25 -9.77 -8.81 -6.43
C VAL A 25 -9.42 -8.22 -7.78
N ALA A 26 -8.55 -8.90 -8.52
CA ALA A 26 -8.11 -8.53 -9.86
C ALA A 26 -7.78 -9.79 -10.68
N HIS A 27 -7.71 -9.65 -12.00
CA HIS A 27 -7.16 -10.72 -12.85
C HIS A 27 -5.68 -10.96 -12.52
N SER A 28 -5.23 -12.22 -12.54
CA SER A 28 -3.86 -12.57 -12.12
C SER A 28 -2.76 -11.91 -12.93
N ASP A 29 -3.05 -11.44 -14.14
CA ASP A 29 -2.08 -10.76 -15.00
C ASP A 29 -1.45 -9.53 -14.34
N PHE A 30 -2.16 -8.88 -13.41
CA PHE A 30 -1.63 -7.75 -12.66
C PHE A 30 -0.32 -8.10 -11.91
N LEU A 31 -0.14 -9.37 -11.49
CA LEU A 31 1.09 -9.80 -10.82
C LEU A 31 2.30 -9.74 -11.75
N ARG A 32 2.08 -9.87 -13.07
CA ARG A 32 3.12 -9.78 -14.09
C ARG A 32 3.32 -8.35 -14.57
N GLU A 33 2.22 -7.63 -14.76
CA GLU A 33 2.23 -6.26 -15.31
C GLU A 33 2.61 -5.22 -14.27
N VAL A 34 2.08 -5.37 -13.05
CA VAL A 34 2.21 -4.42 -11.93
C VAL A 34 2.57 -5.19 -10.65
N PRO A 35 3.71 -5.88 -10.59
CA PRO A 35 4.13 -6.56 -9.36
C PRO A 35 4.28 -5.56 -8.21
N PHE A 36 4.20 -6.05 -6.97
CA PHE A 36 4.57 -5.27 -5.79
C PHE A 36 5.99 -4.72 -5.92
N ASP A 37 6.27 -3.56 -5.32
CA ASP A 37 7.57 -2.92 -5.44
C ASP A 37 8.66 -3.73 -4.71
N PRO A 38 9.64 -4.33 -5.43
CA PRO A 38 10.65 -5.18 -4.81
C PRO A 38 11.65 -4.40 -3.95
N LEU A 39 11.67 -3.07 -4.05
CA LEU A 39 12.57 -2.20 -3.30
C LEU A 39 11.97 -1.69 -1.99
N LEU A 40 10.72 -2.06 -1.68
CA LEU A 40 10.01 -1.66 -0.46
C LEU A 40 9.59 -2.88 0.39
N PRO A 41 10.50 -3.79 0.76
CA PRO A 41 10.12 -4.92 1.60
C PRO A 41 9.82 -4.43 3.02
N TRP A 42 8.90 -5.08 3.72
CA TRP A 42 8.53 -4.73 5.11
C TRP A 42 7.89 -3.35 5.29
N ILE A 43 7.39 -2.74 4.22
CA ILE A 43 6.55 -1.54 4.30
C ILE A 43 5.11 -1.97 4.56
N PHE A 44 4.51 -1.35 5.57
CA PHE A 44 3.10 -1.50 5.91
C PHE A 44 2.35 -0.18 5.64
N MET A 45 2.93 0.95 6.04
CA MET A 45 2.34 2.27 5.77
C MET A 45 2.73 2.75 4.37
N GLY A 46 1.73 3.04 3.54
CA GLY A 46 1.91 3.55 2.17
C GLY A 46 1.77 2.52 1.06
N GLU A 47 1.62 1.23 1.39
CA GLU A 47 1.37 0.15 0.42
C GLU A 47 0.09 0.40 -0.41
N GLU A 48 -0.95 0.96 0.21
CA GLU A 48 -2.22 1.31 -0.41
C GLU A 48 -2.01 2.34 -1.54
N ILE A 49 -1.37 3.46 -1.24
CA ILE A 49 -1.20 4.56 -2.20
C ILE A 49 -0.26 4.16 -3.33
N ILE A 50 0.86 3.48 -3.03
CA ILE A 50 1.80 3.07 -4.08
C ILE A 50 1.21 1.99 -4.97
N MET A 51 0.46 1.02 -4.43
CA MET A 51 -0.21 0.01 -5.26
C MET A 51 -1.26 0.66 -6.15
N SER A 52 -2.07 1.58 -5.60
CA SER A 52 -3.09 2.33 -6.35
C SER A 52 -2.48 3.13 -7.50
N THR A 53 -1.39 3.85 -7.21
CA THR A 53 -0.66 4.65 -8.19
C THR A 53 -0.11 3.77 -9.31
N ARG A 54 0.52 2.64 -8.95
CA ARG A 54 1.09 1.69 -9.91
C ARG A 54 0.02 1.08 -10.81
N LEU A 55 -1.12 0.66 -10.25
CA LEU A 55 -2.24 0.11 -11.00
C LEU A 55 -2.78 1.15 -11.99
N TRP A 56 -3.11 2.35 -11.50
CA TRP A 56 -3.70 3.40 -12.33
C TRP A 56 -2.77 3.83 -13.48
N THR A 57 -1.47 4.00 -13.20
CA THR A 57 -0.49 4.37 -14.25
C THR A 57 -0.23 3.25 -15.27
N HIS A 58 -0.65 2.02 -15.01
CA HIS A 58 -0.62 0.89 -15.94
C HIS A 58 -1.98 0.61 -16.60
N GLY A 59 -2.96 1.52 -16.46
CA GLY A 59 -4.26 1.44 -17.15
C GLY A 59 -5.32 0.62 -16.43
N TYR A 60 -5.10 0.26 -15.16
CA TYR A 60 -6.14 -0.38 -14.34
C TYR A 60 -7.08 0.67 -13.75
N ASP A 61 -8.39 0.42 -13.87
CA ASP A 61 -9.41 1.16 -13.15
C ASP A 61 -9.72 0.48 -11.81
N LEU A 62 -9.83 1.31 -10.76
CA LEU A 62 -10.12 0.85 -9.42
C LEU A 62 -11.58 1.12 -9.08
N PHE A 63 -12.25 0.11 -8.51
CA PHE A 63 -13.64 0.20 -8.11
C PHE A 63 -13.85 -0.35 -6.69
N SER A 64 -14.69 0.32 -5.91
CA SER A 64 -15.25 -0.24 -4.70
C SER A 64 -16.48 -1.11 -5.03
N PRO A 65 -16.64 -2.24 -4.34
CA PRO A 65 -17.79 -3.11 -4.57
C PRO A 65 -19.09 -2.41 -4.15
N ALA A 66 -20.19 -2.76 -4.83
CA ALA A 66 -21.51 -2.19 -4.55
C ALA A 66 -22.08 -2.57 -3.17
N GLN A 67 -21.53 -3.64 -2.57
CA GLN A 67 -21.93 -4.18 -1.27
C GLN A 67 -20.67 -4.59 -0.49
N ALA A 68 -20.71 -4.40 0.83
CA ALA A 68 -19.68 -4.85 1.74
C ALA A 68 -19.79 -6.37 1.95
N VAL A 69 -18.92 -7.13 1.26
CA VAL A 69 -18.90 -8.60 1.35
C VAL A 69 -18.02 -9.12 2.50
N VAL A 70 -17.07 -8.32 2.96
CA VAL A 70 -16.11 -8.66 4.02
C VAL A 70 -15.97 -7.47 4.97
N GLY A 71 -15.89 -7.74 6.27
CA GLY A 71 -15.55 -6.74 7.29
C GLY A 71 -14.07 -6.84 7.69
N HIS A 72 -13.43 -5.70 7.95
CA HIS A 72 -12.06 -5.63 8.45
C HIS A 72 -12.03 -5.27 9.94
N MET A 73 -11.36 -6.09 10.76
CA MET A 73 -11.18 -5.81 12.19
C MET A 73 -9.92 -4.97 12.41
N TYR A 74 -10.06 -3.65 12.34
CA TYR A 74 -8.94 -2.70 12.45
C TYR A 74 -8.24 -2.74 13.81
N VAL A 75 -9.03 -2.75 14.89
CA VAL A 75 -8.48 -2.70 16.24
C VAL A 75 -8.44 -4.11 16.81
N ARG A 76 -7.22 -4.58 17.07
CA ARG A 76 -6.96 -5.87 17.72
C ARG A 76 -6.11 -5.63 18.97
N PRO A 77 -6.73 -5.33 20.13
CA PRO A 77 -6.01 -5.10 21.37
C PRO A 77 -5.21 -6.36 21.76
N HIS A 78 -3.98 -6.17 22.25
CA HIS A 78 -3.12 -7.24 22.76
C HIS A 78 -2.77 -8.35 21.74
N LYS A 79 -2.96 -8.10 20.44
CA LYS A 79 -2.50 -8.98 19.37
C LYS A 79 -1.20 -8.44 18.78
N PRO A 80 -0.27 -9.32 18.37
CA PRO A 80 0.99 -8.89 17.78
C PRO A 80 0.72 -8.07 16.52
N LYS A 81 1.45 -6.98 16.37
CA LYS A 81 1.34 -6.08 15.22
C LYS A 81 2.61 -6.12 14.37
N PHE A 82 2.45 -5.88 13.08
CA PHE A 82 3.56 -5.85 12.13
C PHE A 82 4.67 -4.90 12.58
N TRP A 83 4.32 -3.68 13.00
CA TRP A 83 5.28 -2.68 13.43
C TRP A 83 6.02 -3.04 14.72
N GLU A 84 5.45 -3.88 15.60
CA GLU A 84 6.16 -4.38 16.78
C GLU A 84 7.32 -5.32 16.37
N SER A 85 7.10 -6.13 15.34
CA SER A 85 8.14 -6.96 14.74
C SER A 85 9.16 -6.09 14.02
N ASN A 86 8.71 -5.16 13.18
CA ASN A 86 9.59 -4.26 12.43
C ASN A 86 10.50 -3.43 13.35
N ASN A 87 9.95 -2.85 14.41
CA ASN A 87 10.72 -2.09 15.41
C ASN A 87 11.76 -2.93 16.15
N ARG A 88 11.50 -4.24 16.33
CA ARG A 88 12.47 -5.16 16.91
C ARG A 88 13.63 -5.47 15.95
N PHE A 89 13.35 -5.54 14.65
CA PHE A 89 14.35 -5.87 13.63
C PHE A 89 15.16 -4.66 13.15
N LEU A 90 14.58 -3.46 13.14
CA LEU A 90 15.18 -2.25 12.56
C LEU A 90 15.56 -1.18 13.60
N HIS A 91 15.47 -1.48 14.90
CA HIS A 91 15.59 -0.49 15.98
C HIS A 91 14.50 0.63 15.86
N GLY A 92 13.97 1.12 16.98
CA GLY A 92 12.80 2.01 16.96
C GLY A 92 13.03 3.30 16.15
N GLY A 93 12.04 3.69 15.32
CA GLY A 93 12.04 4.97 14.58
C GLY A 93 12.29 4.88 13.07
N VAL A 94 12.57 3.69 12.53
CA VAL A 94 12.79 3.50 11.08
C VAL A 94 11.50 3.59 10.26
N GLY A 95 10.34 3.30 10.86
CA GLY A 95 9.03 3.32 10.16
C GLY A 95 8.78 4.61 9.37
N ASP A 96 8.97 5.77 10.00
CA ASP A 96 8.75 7.08 9.39
C ASP A 96 9.72 7.35 8.22
N GLN A 97 10.94 6.79 8.28
CA GLN A 97 11.94 6.92 7.22
C GLN A 97 11.60 6.04 6.01
N LEU A 98 10.86 4.95 6.21
CA LEU A 98 10.41 4.07 5.13
C LEU A 98 9.30 4.73 4.30
N GLU A 99 8.41 5.47 4.94
CA GLU A 99 7.33 6.19 4.25
C GLU A 99 7.88 7.22 3.25
N ILE A 100 9.00 7.88 3.56
CA ILE A 100 9.66 8.82 2.65
C ILE A 100 10.09 8.15 1.34
N PHE A 101 10.56 6.90 1.39
CA PHE A 101 10.90 6.15 0.18
C PHE A 101 9.69 5.85 -0.69
N VAL A 102 8.54 5.56 -0.06
CA VAL A 102 7.27 5.34 -0.76
C VAL A 102 6.83 6.62 -1.46
N LEU A 103 6.85 7.75 -0.75
CA LEU A 103 6.43 9.04 -1.28
C LEU A 103 7.26 9.47 -2.49
N ASN A 104 8.58 9.34 -2.45
CA ASN A 104 9.44 9.69 -3.59
C ASN A 104 9.14 8.85 -4.83
N ARG A 105 8.82 7.56 -4.65
CA ARG A 105 8.42 6.66 -5.75
C ARG A 105 7.08 7.04 -6.35
N ILE A 106 6.08 7.33 -5.51
CA ILE A 106 4.76 7.78 -5.97
C ILE A 106 4.88 9.06 -6.77
N LYS A 107 5.60 10.06 -6.23
CA LYS A 107 5.82 11.34 -6.91
C LYS A 107 6.46 11.16 -8.29
N TYR A 108 7.45 10.27 -8.37
CA TYR A 108 8.08 9.94 -9.65
C TYR A 108 7.09 9.26 -10.63
N GLN A 109 6.31 8.28 -10.17
CA GLN A 109 5.31 7.59 -11.00
C GLN A 109 4.23 8.55 -11.53
N LEU A 110 3.85 9.54 -10.72
CA LEU A 110 2.89 10.58 -11.09
C LEU A 110 3.50 11.73 -11.89
N GLY A 111 4.82 11.74 -12.13
CA GLY A 111 5.49 12.76 -12.94
C GLY A 111 5.60 14.13 -12.27
N TYR A 112 5.69 14.19 -10.93
CA TYR A 112 5.87 15.44 -10.20
C TYR A 112 7.18 16.13 -10.64
N PRO A 113 7.20 17.45 -10.86
CA PRO A 113 8.36 18.16 -11.42
C PRO A 113 9.57 18.15 -10.48
N GLU A 114 9.35 18.10 -9.17
CA GLU A 114 10.43 17.95 -8.20
C GLU A 114 10.99 16.51 -8.17
N ALA A 115 10.26 15.51 -8.68
CA ALA A 115 10.56 14.09 -8.57
C ALA A 115 11.64 13.64 -9.57
N ALA A 116 12.90 13.96 -9.28
CA ALA A 116 14.03 13.54 -10.09
C ALA A 116 14.43 12.06 -9.88
N ARG A 117 15.04 11.45 -10.91
CA ARG A 117 15.45 10.02 -10.93
C ARG A 117 16.45 9.67 -9.82
N ASP A 118 17.21 10.63 -9.35
CA ASP A 118 18.16 10.51 -8.24
C ASP A 118 17.49 10.28 -6.88
N MET A 119 16.23 10.67 -6.71
CA MET A 119 15.43 10.32 -5.53
C MET A 119 15.00 8.84 -5.49
N LEU A 120 15.18 8.11 -6.60
CA LEU A 120 14.90 6.67 -6.71
C LEU A 120 16.11 5.77 -6.46
N LEU A 121 17.25 6.31 -6.00
CA LEU A 121 18.44 5.51 -5.64
C LEU A 121 17.97 4.18 -5.02
N THR A 122 18.44 3.06 -5.59
CA THR A 122 18.02 1.67 -5.30
C THR A 122 18.32 1.29 -3.84
N LYS A 123 17.61 1.93 -2.93
CA LYS A 123 17.64 1.74 -1.50
C LYS A 123 16.55 0.73 -1.23
N SER A 124 16.89 -0.54 -1.39
CA SER A 124 16.12 -1.59 -0.76
C SER A 124 16.44 -1.55 0.72
N LEU A 125 15.44 -1.72 1.58
CA LEU A 125 15.70 -2.00 3.00
C LEU A 125 16.74 -3.10 3.17
N LEU A 126 16.70 -4.14 2.33
CA LEU A 126 17.63 -5.28 2.41
C LEU A 126 19.09 -4.89 2.16
N THR A 127 19.36 -3.91 1.29
CA THR A 127 20.73 -3.47 0.98
C THR A 127 21.21 -2.33 1.88
N HIS A 128 20.32 -1.79 2.72
CA HIS A 128 20.59 -0.65 3.58
C HIS A 128 20.26 -0.93 5.05
N VAL A 129 20.06 -2.22 5.43
CA VAL A 129 19.75 -2.63 6.81
C VAL A 129 20.74 -1.98 7.78
N GLU A 130 22.03 -1.94 7.44
CA GLU A 130 23.09 -1.35 8.27
C GLU A 130 22.94 0.16 8.54
N ARG A 131 22.25 0.91 7.68
CA ARG A 131 21.93 2.34 7.93
C ARG A 131 20.75 2.51 8.89
N TYR A 132 19.97 1.45 9.07
CA TYR A 132 18.72 1.40 9.82
C TYR A 132 18.79 0.32 10.90
N SER A 133 19.99 -0.08 11.33
CA SER A 133 20.24 -1.04 12.41
C SER A 133 21.18 -0.42 13.43
#